data_AF-A0A2N2SMM2-F1
#
_entry.id   AF-A0A2N2SMM2-F1
#
_cell.length_a   1.000
_cell.length_b   1.000
_cell.length_c   1.000
_cell.angle_alpha   90.00
_cell.angle_beta   90.00
_cell.angle_gamma   90.00
#
_symmetry.space_group_name_H-M   'P 1'
#
loop_
_entity.id
_entity.type
_entity.pdbx_description
1 polymer ?
#
loop_
_entity_poly.entity_id
_entity_poly.type
_entity_poly.pdbx_seq_one_letter_code
_entity_poly.pdbx_strand_id
1 'polypeptide(L)'
;MIGRITGILLEKNPPQILIDANGVGYELDVPMSTFYNLPATGERVSLHPHLAVREDGHFLYGFATTEERTAFRQLLKVSGIGARMALAVLSGLSVSDLAQAIALQEAGRLVKIPGIGKKTAERLLL
;
A
#
# COMPACT_ATOMS: atom_id res chain seq x y z
N MET A 1 1.39 17.65 5.59
CA MET A 1 0.65 16.53 4.97
C MET A 1 1.10 16.39 3.53
N ILE A 2 1.57 15.22 3.10
CA ILE A 2 1.96 14.98 1.70
C ILE A 2 0.77 14.30 1.00
N GLY A 3 0.15 14.99 0.05
CA GLY A 3 -1.11 14.56 -0.57
C GLY A 3 -0.95 13.80 -1.89
N ARG A 4 0.11 14.12 -2.63
CA ARG A 4 0.47 13.57 -3.94
C ARG A 4 1.97 13.81 -4.17
N ILE A 5 2.65 12.87 -4.80
CA ILE A 5 4.02 13.06 -5.31
C ILE A 5 3.97 12.77 -6.81
N THR A 6 4.45 13.73 -7.60
CA THR A 6 4.58 13.59 -9.06
C THR A 6 6.02 13.91 -9.43
N GLY A 7 6.65 13.03 -10.22
CA GLY A 7 8.07 13.13 -10.47
C GLY A 7 8.57 12.08 -11.47
N ILE A 8 9.88 11.92 -11.56
CA ILE A 8 10.54 10.90 -12.38
C ILE A 8 10.82 9.66 -11.53
N LEU A 9 10.45 8.48 -12.02
CA LEU A 9 10.77 7.22 -11.38
C LEU A 9 12.26 6.90 -11.60
N LEU A 10 13.07 7.00 -10.55
CA LEU A 10 14.51 6.74 -10.65
C LEU A 10 14.84 5.26 -10.47
N GLU A 11 14.26 4.63 -9.45
CA GLU A 11 14.61 3.26 -9.06
C GLU A 11 13.37 2.42 -8.72
N LYS A 12 13.50 1.11 -8.95
CA LYS A 12 12.49 0.09 -8.66
C LYS A 12 13.16 -1.08 -7.92
N ASN A 13 12.97 -1.18 -6.61
CA ASN A 13 13.52 -2.25 -5.77
C ASN A 13 12.41 -2.84 -4.86
N PRO A 14 11.62 -3.82 -5.35
CA PRO A 14 10.36 -4.19 -4.71
C PRO A 14 10.51 -4.52 -3.21
N PRO A 15 9.63 -3.99 -2.33
CA PRO A 15 8.47 -3.16 -2.65
C PRO A 15 8.76 -1.64 -2.72
N GLN A 16 10.02 -1.23 -2.57
CA GLN A 16 10.45 0.16 -2.53
C GLN A 16 10.66 0.74 -3.94
N ILE A 17 10.39 2.03 -4.08
CA ILE A 17 10.71 2.84 -5.27
C ILE A 17 11.28 4.19 -4.87
N LEU A 18 11.97 4.83 -5.82
CA LEU A 18 12.50 6.18 -5.67
C LEU A 18 11.90 7.12 -6.74
N ILE A 19 11.26 8.20 -6.30
CA ILE A 19 10.73 9.24 -7.19
C ILE A 19 11.52 10.54 -6.96
N ASP A 20 12.10 11.10 -8.01
CA ASP A 20 12.60 12.47 -8.01
C ASP A 20 11.45 13.45 -8.28
N ALA A 21 11.14 14.30 -7.31
CA ALA A 21 10.24 15.43 -7.49
C ALA A 21 11.03 16.75 -7.46
N ASN A 22 11.53 17.16 -8.63
CA ASN A 22 12.29 18.39 -8.85
C ASN A 22 13.58 18.46 -8.00
N GLY A 23 14.36 17.39 -7.99
CA GLY A 23 15.64 17.29 -7.29
C GLY A 23 15.56 16.77 -5.85
N VAL A 24 14.35 16.41 -5.38
CA VAL A 24 14.15 15.74 -4.09
C VAL A 24 13.73 14.30 -4.31
N GLY A 25 14.57 13.36 -3.88
CA GLY A 25 14.29 11.93 -3.92
C GLY A 25 13.37 11.50 -2.78
N TYR A 26 12.21 10.93 -3.12
CA TYR A 26 11.29 10.32 -2.17
C TYR A 26 11.33 8.81 -2.32
N GLU A 27 11.70 8.11 -1.25
CA GLU A 27 11.54 6.66 -1.15
C GLU A 27 10.11 6.34 -0.69
N LEU A 28 9.44 5.42 -1.40
CA LEU A 28 8.12 4.94 -1.02
C LEU A 28 8.07 3.41 -1.09
N ASP A 29 7.47 2.79 -0.08
CA ASP A 29 7.00 1.41 -0.20
C ASP A 29 5.62 1.39 -0.89
N VAL A 30 5.43 0.52 -1.86
CA VAL A 30 4.16 0.40 -2.59
C VAL A 30 3.63 -1.04 -2.56
N PRO A 31 2.30 -1.27 -2.69
CA PRO A 31 1.78 -2.60 -2.95
C PRO A 31 2.35 -3.16 -4.25
N MET A 32 2.53 -4.49 -4.34
CA MET A 32 3.04 -5.12 -5.56
C MET A 32 2.12 -4.89 -6.78
N SER A 33 0.81 -4.80 -6.55
CA SER A 33 -0.18 -4.42 -7.56
C SER A 33 0.11 -3.03 -8.16
N THR A 34 0.44 -2.04 -7.33
CA THR A 34 0.93 -0.74 -7.79
C THR A 34 2.29 -0.88 -8.49
N PHE A 35 3.23 -1.61 -7.88
CA PHE A 35 4.60 -1.77 -8.39
C PHE A 35 4.65 -2.29 -9.84
N TYR A 36 3.87 -3.33 -10.14
CA TYR A 36 3.81 -3.93 -11.48
C TYR A 36 3.20 -3.01 -12.53
N ASN A 37 2.38 -2.04 -12.12
CA ASN A 37 1.77 -1.05 -13.01
C ASN A 37 2.58 0.26 -13.12
N LEU A 38 3.72 0.37 -12.42
CA LEU A 38 4.60 1.53 -12.55
C LEU A 38 5.24 1.58 -13.94
N PRO A 39 5.49 2.78 -14.48
CA PRO A 39 6.21 2.95 -15.74
C PRO A 39 7.66 2.47 -15.65
N ALA A 40 8.39 2.59 -16.77
CA ALA A 40 9.83 2.35 -16.78
C ALA A 40 10.59 3.40 -15.96
N THR A 41 11.81 3.06 -15.54
CA THR A 41 12.70 4.05 -14.92
C THR A 41 13.05 5.16 -15.91
N GLY A 42 13.14 6.40 -15.44
CA GLY A 42 13.28 7.61 -16.26
C GLY A 42 11.96 8.23 -16.72
N GLU A 43 10.82 7.56 -16.51
CA GLU A 43 9.51 8.10 -16.88
C GLU A 43 8.79 8.79 -15.72
N ARG A 44 7.82 9.65 -16.09
CA ARG A 44 7.02 10.39 -15.12
C ARG A 44 5.97 9.49 -14.46
N VAL A 45 5.85 9.58 -13.15
CA VAL A 45 4.85 8.88 -12.35
C VAL A 45 4.20 9.83 -11.35
N SER A 46 2.98 9.51 -10.94
CA SER A 46 2.24 10.23 -9.91
C SER A 46 1.61 9.23 -8.96
N LEU A 47 1.90 9.35 -7.67
CA LEU A 47 1.34 8.49 -6.62
C LEU A 47 0.63 9.30 -5.53
N HIS A 48 -0.24 8.62 -4.81
CA HIS A 48 -0.96 9.13 -3.65
C HIS A 48 -0.31 8.60 -2.37
N PRO A 49 0.58 9.37 -1.71
CA PRO A 49 1.27 8.86 -0.54
C PRO A 49 0.42 8.91 0.73
N HIS A 50 0.76 8.03 1.67
CA HIS A 50 0.49 8.15 3.09
C HIS A 50 1.81 8.25 3.85
N LEU A 51 2.01 9.37 4.55
CA LEU A 51 3.13 9.58 5.46
C LEU A 51 2.77 9.02 6.85
N ALA A 52 3.53 8.04 7.32
CA ALA A 52 3.49 7.57 8.69
C ALA A 52 4.68 8.15 9.46
N VAL A 53 4.39 8.86 10.56
CA VAL A 53 5.38 9.41 11.47
C VAL A 53 5.45 8.51 12.69
N ARG A 54 6.64 8.01 13.00
CA ARG A 54 6.95 7.17 14.15
C ARG A 54 8.18 7.73 14.85
N GLU A 55 8.50 7.21 16.03
CA GLU A 55 9.67 7.63 16.79
C GLU A 55 10.98 7.34 16.06
N ASP A 56 11.01 6.28 15.26
CA ASP A 56 12.17 5.82 14.49
C ASP A 56 12.27 6.46 13.09
N GLY A 57 11.30 7.29 12.70
CA GLY A 57 11.40 8.09 11.49
C GLY A 57 10.10 8.34 10.73
N HIS A 58 10.28 8.73 9.47
CA HIS A 58 9.23 9.05 8.53
C HIS A 58 9.18 8.02 7.42
N PHE A 59 8.01 7.39 7.24
CA PHE A 59 7.80 6.35 6.25
C PHE A 59 6.74 6.79 5.26
N LEU A 60 7.01 6.64 3.96
CA LEU A 60 6.06 6.93 2.91
C LEU A 60 5.57 5.63 2.27
N TYR A 61 4.25 5.53 2.15
CA TYR A 61 3.58 4.45 1.44
C TYR A 61 2.86 5.01 0.23
N GLY A 62 3.16 4.52 -0.96
CA GLY A 62 2.62 5.03 -2.23
C GLY A 62 1.54 4.14 -2.82
N PHE A 63 0.53 4.76 -3.44
CA PHE A 63 -0.60 4.08 -4.08
C PHE A 63 -0.89 4.70 -5.45
N ALA A 64 -1.33 3.89 -6.40
CA ALA A 64 -1.70 4.35 -7.74
C ALA A 64 -2.99 5.18 -7.70
N THR A 65 -3.89 4.87 -6.76
CA THR A 65 -5.19 5.55 -6.64
C THR A 65 -5.47 6.07 -5.23
N THR A 66 -6.45 6.97 -5.13
CA THR A 66 -6.92 7.48 -3.83
C THR A 66 -7.69 6.42 -3.04
N GLU A 67 -8.35 5.50 -3.73
CA GLU A 67 -9.12 4.40 -3.16
C GLU A 67 -8.20 3.41 -2.46
N GLU A 68 -7.10 3.03 -3.09
CA GLU A 68 -6.05 2.20 -2.51
C GLU A 68 -5.47 2.83 -1.24
N ARG A 69 -5.11 4.12 -1.29
CA ARG A 69 -4.62 4.84 -0.11
C ARG A 69 -5.66 4.88 1.01
N THR A 70 -6.93 5.04 0.67
CA THR A 70 -8.01 5.07 1.65
C THR A 70 -8.19 3.71 2.29
N ALA A 71 -8.21 2.64 1.50
CA ALA A 71 -8.26 1.26 1.99
C ALA A 71 -7.07 0.95 2.91
N PHE A 72 -5.85 1.33 2.53
CA PHE A 72 -4.66 1.19 3.37
C PHE A 72 -4.83 1.86 4.74
N ARG A 73 -5.33 3.11 4.77
CA ARG A 73 -5.56 3.84 6.02
C ARG A 73 -6.65 3.21 6.89
N GLN A 74 -7.66 2.57 6.30
CA GLN A 74 -8.65 1.82 7.07
C GLN A 74 -8.06 0.54 7.64
N LEU A 75 -7.25 -0.19 6.85
CA LEU A 75 -6.54 -1.38 7.31
C LEU A 75 -5.65 -1.08 8.52
N LEU A 76 -4.95 0.07 8.53
CA LEU A 76 -4.12 0.48 9.66
C LEU A 76 -4.89 0.72 10.97
N LYS A 77 -6.22 0.93 10.92
CA LYS A 77 -7.04 1.09 12.13
C LYS A 77 -7.39 -0.24 12.78
N VAL A 78 -7.22 -1.36 12.07
CA VAL A 78 -7.52 -2.69 12.58
C VAL A 78 -6.40 -3.14 13.51
N SER A 79 -6.77 -3.53 14.73
CA SER A 79 -5.82 -3.97 15.75
C SER A 79 -4.97 -5.16 15.30
N GLY A 80 -3.65 -4.96 15.26
CA GLY A 80 -2.66 -5.93 14.81
C GLY A 80 -2.30 -5.85 13.33
N ILE A 81 -2.85 -4.88 12.58
CA ILE A 81 -2.50 -4.67 11.17
C ILE A 81 -1.58 -3.46 11.04
N GLY A 82 -0.30 -3.74 10.85
CA GLY A 82 0.70 -2.72 10.52
C GLY A 82 0.81 -2.48 9.01
N ALA A 83 1.59 -1.45 8.63
CA ALA A 83 1.79 -1.04 7.24
C ALA A 83 2.23 -2.18 6.31
N ARG A 84 3.21 -3.01 6.72
CA ARG A 84 3.67 -4.15 5.91
C ARG A 84 2.52 -5.12 5.58
N MET A 85 1.66 -5.40 6.55
CA MET A 85 0.51 -6.30 6.35
C MET A 85 -0.55 -5.64 5.48
N ALA A 86 -0.83 -4.35 5.68
CA ALA A 86 -1.77 -3.62 4.84
C ALA A 86 -1.30 -3.53 3.37
N LEU A 87 0.01 -3.36 3.11
CA LEU A 87 0.57 -3.46 1.76
C LEU A 87 0.41 -4.86 1.18
N ALA A 88 0.61 -5.91 1.98
CA ALA A 88 0.42 -7.30 1.54
C ALA A 88 -1.05 -7.57 1.15
N VAL A 89 -2.02 -7.05 1.92
CA VAL A 89 -3.45 -7.13 1.56
C VAL A 89 -3.72 -6.51 0.19
N LEU A 90 -3.28 -5.27 -0.02
CA LEU A 90 -3.49 -4.55 -1.28
C LEU A 90 -2.63 -5.07 -2.44
N SER A 91 -1.62 -5.88 -2.14
CA SER A 91 -0.84 -6.62 -3.14
C SER A 91 -1.58 -7.86 -3.64
N GLY A 92 -2.37 -8.50 -2.78
CA GLY A 92 -3.08 -9.74 -3.09
C GLY A 92 -4.54 -9.55 -3.54
N LEU A 93 -5.18 -8.45 -3.15
CA LEU A 93 -6.57 -8.15 -3.48
C LEU A 93 -6.72 -6.70 -3.96
N SER A 94 -7.53 -6.50 -5.00
CA SER A 94 -8.02 -5.17 -5.35
C SER A 94 -8.88 -4.61 -4.22
N VAL A 95 -9.06 -3.28 -4.19
CA VAL A 95 -9.94 -2.64 -3.19
C VAL A 95 -11.37 -3.20 -3.26
N SER A 96 -11.87 -3.47 -4.47
CA SER A 96 -13.19 -4.09 -4.68
C SER A 96 -13.25 -5.53 -4.16
N ASP A 97 -12.22 -6.34 -4.43
CA ASP A 97 -12.16 -7.72 -3.94
C ASP A 97 -12.05 -7.79 -2.43
N LEU A 98 -11.28 -6.89 -1.81
CA LEU A 98 -11.20 -6.77 -0.37
C LEU A 98 -12.56 -6.42 0.23
N ALA A 99 -13.24 -5.41 -0.32
CA ALA A 99 -14.57 -5.00 0.13
C ALA A 99 -15.59 -6.14 -0.01
N GLN A 100 -15.54 -6.88 -1.12
CA GLN A 100 -16.40 -8.04 -1.33
C GLN A 100 -16.10 -9.17 -0.34
N ALA A 101 -14.82 -9.50 -0.13
CA ALA A 101 -14.43 -10.54 0.82
C ALA A 101 -14.89 -10.22 2.26
N ILE A 102 -14.86 -8.94 2.64
CA ILE A 102 -15.39 -8.46 3.92
C ILE A 102 -16.92 -8.59 3.97
N ALA A 103 -17.62 -8.11 2.94
CA ALA A 103 -19.07 -8.15 2.87
C ALA A 103 -19.63 -9.59 2.90
N LEU A 104 -18.92 -10.54 2.28
CA LEU A 104 -19.29 -11.94 2.22
C LEU A 104 -18.70 -12.79 3.36
N GLN A 105 -17.98 -12.19 4.31
CA GLN A 105 -17.33 -12.89 5.43
C GLN A 105 -16.39 -14.02 4.97
N GLU A 106 -15.71 -13.84 3.85
CA GLU A 106 -14.85 -14.85 3.21
C GLU A 106 -13.44 -14.88 3.79
N ALA A 107 -13.31 -15.28 5.06
CA ALA A 107 -12.01 -15.35 5.75
C ALA A 107 -10.97 -16.18 4.96
N GLY A 108 -11.41 -17.22 4.25
CA GLY A 108 -10.55 -18.07 3.43
C GLY A 108 -9.83 -17.34 2.30
N ARG A 109 -10.38 -16.24 1.76
CA ARG A 109 -9.66 -15.40 0.79
C ARG A 109 -8.54 -14.61 1.45
N LEU A 110 -8.79 -14.10 2.66
CA LEU A 110 -7.83 -13.28 3.40
C LEU A 110 -6.64 -14.10 3.91
N VAL A 111 -6.87 -15.34 4.36
CA VAL A 111 -5.81 -16.24 4.87
C VAL A 111 -4.82 -16.66 3.77
N LYS A 112 -5.19 -16.57 2.49
CA LYS A 112 -4.28 -16.85 1.38
C LYS A 112 -3.22 -15.76 1.19
N ILE A 113 -3.40 -14.59 1.78
CA ILE A 113 -2.42 -13.51 1.70
C ILE A 113 -1.25 -13.83 2.64
N PRO A 114 0.00 -13.82 2.15
CA PRO A 114 1.17 -14.09 2.98
C PRO A 114 1.22 -13.21 4.24
N GLY A 115 1.38 -13.85 5.40
CA GLY A 115 1.42 -13.17 6.70
C GLY A 115 0.06 -12.95 7.36
N ILE A 116 -1.06 -13.30 6.72
CA ILE A 116 -2.39 -13.23 7.33
C ILE A 116 -2.82 -14.61 7.84
N GLY A 117 -2.81 -14.78 9.16
CA GLY A 117 -3.37 -15.96 9.81
C GLY A 117 -4.88 -15.86 10.02
N LYS A 118 -5.51 -16.98 10.40
CA LYS A 118 -6.96 -17.07 10.65
C LYS A 118 -7.50 -15.98 11.59
N LYS A 119 -6.83 -15.74 12.71
CA LYS A 119 -7.22 -14.72 13.70
C LYS A 119 -7.18 -13.29 13.15
N THR A 120 -6.21 -13.01 12.29
CA THR A 120 -6.10 -11.69 11.63
C THR A 120 -7.16 -11.54 10.55
N ALA A 121 -7.42 -12.59 9.79
CA ALA A 121 -8.51 -12.61 8.82
C ALA A 121 -9.87 -12.35 9.49
N GLU A 122 -10.17 -13.01 10.61
CA GLU A 122 -11.39 -12.76 11.38
C GLU A 122 -11.50 -11.30 11.85
N ARG A 123 -10.39 -10.69 12.31
CA ARG A 123 -10.38 -9.26 12.70
C ARG A 123 -10.62 -8.31 11.52
N LEU A 124 -10.22 -8.68 10.31
CA LEU A 124 -10.49 -7.88 9.10
C LEU A 124 -11.97 -7.90 8.71
N LEU A 125 -12.72 -8.90 9.15
CA LEU A 125 -14.13 -9.11 8.82
C LEU A 125 -15.09 -8.46 9.82
N LEU A 126 -14.60 -8.02 10.99
CA LEU A 126 -15.36 -7.34 12.04
C LEU A 126 -15.41 -5.83 11.78
#